data_AF-A0A251XTU4-F1
#
_entry.id   AF-A0A251XTU4-F1
#
_cell.length_a   1.000
_cell.length_b   1.000
_cell.length_c   1.000
_cell.angle_alpha   90.00
_cell.angle_beta   90.00
_cell.angle_gamma   90.00
#
_symmetry.space_group_name_H-M   'P 1'
#
loop_
_entity.id
_entity.type
_entity.pdbx_description
1 polymer ?
#
loop_
_entity_poly.entity_id
_entity_poly.type
_entity_poly.pdbx_seq_one_letter_code
_entity_poly.pdbx_strand_id
1 'polypeptide(L)'
;MTTSPTPAPPTPYSRPVVAGERMLAPDLLRGIALLGIALANSVYFISGRPLGPLARPTDGTALDHVADALVGTLVDNRAFPLFTMLFAYGFTVVLRRQAAAGVDGPRARGLLVRRSLGLMLFGALHVVLLFEGDILLSYGILGLGLAAAYRAGDRVVRLLVWAPAIVFLIVAGADGFSADDGSGSALGLGGDGSFLGDLGSRAIALAAILVATPVSVGALVPLAALGILLGRRRVLEDPAAHLPLLRRLALIGLPVSVLGALPLVLATVGALDAGPVALYLVAVLHGATGVGGALGLLGLVGWAVAARARRGDPAPGPVLGPSPPSAAAR
;
A
#
# COMPACT_ATOMS: atom_id res chain seq x y z
N MET A 1 25.31 39.75 33.41
CA MET A 1 25.26 38.63 32.44
C MET A 1 23.92 37.96 32.58
N THR A 2 22.94 38.33 31.75
CA THR A 2 21.64 37.66 31.68
C THR A 2 21.77 36.50 30.70
N THR A 3 21.86 35.28 31.20
CA THR A 3 21.79 34.08 30.36
C THR A 3 20.36 33.94 29.85
N SER A 4 20.13 34.32 28.60
CA SER A 4 18.87 34.02 27.92
C SER A 4 18.60 32.51 28.01
N PRO A 5 17.41 32.07 28.43
CA PRO A 5 17.10 30.65 28.52
C PRO A 5 17.23 30.03 27.13
N THR A 6 18.04 28.99 27.02
CA THR A 6 18.16 28.20 25.80
C THR A 6 16.76 27.72 25.40
N PRO A 7 16.28 28.02 24.17
CA PRO A 7 14.96 27.58 23.75
C PRO A 7 14.90 26.05 23.83
N ALA A 8 13.86 25.54 24.50
CA ALA A 8 13.66 24.10 24.63
C ALA A 8 13.67 23.44 23.24
N PRO A 9 14.32 22.28 23.08
CA PRO A 9 14.40 21.61 21.79
C PRO A 9 12.97 21.34 21.25
N PRO A 10 12.72 21.57 19.95
CA PRO A 10 11.40 21.37 19.37
C PRO A 10 10.98 19.90 19.55
N THR A 11 9.85 19.68 20.21
CA THR A 11 9.26 18.36 20.38
C THR A 11 8.66 17.88 19.05
N PRO A 12 8.81 16.61 18.68
CA PRO A 12 8.17 16.07 17.48
C PRO A 12 6.68 16.36 17.48
N TYR A 13 6.19 17.01 16.43
CA TYR A 13 4.77 17.35 16.33
C TYR A 13 3.96 16.05 16.22
N SER A 14 3.19 15.74 17.27
CA SER A 14 2.43 14.48 17.41
C SER A 14 0.91 14.70 17.39
N ARG A 15 0.44 15.93 17.19
CA ARG A 15 -0.99 16.25 17.20
C ARG A 15 -1.71 15.64 15.98
N PRO A 16 -2.97 15.18 16.15
CA PRO A 16 -3.83 14.80 15.03
C PRO A 16 -3.93 15.94 14.02
N VAL A 17 -3.91 15.62 12.73
CA VAL A 17 -4.11 16.60 11.67
C VAL A 17 -5.54 17.14 11.78
N VAL A 18 -5.68 18.44 12.03
CA VAL A 18 -6.97 19.12 12.10
C VAL A 18 -7.68 18.99 10.75
N ALA A 19 -9.01 18.89 10.72
CA ALA A 19 -9.79 18.63 9.51
C ALA A 19 -9.47 19.61 8.35
N GLY A 20 -9.12 20.87 8.64
CA GLY A 20 -8.72 21.88 7.65
C GLY A 20 -7.29 21.74 7.08
N GLU A 21 -6.45 20.86 7.64
CA GLU A 21 -5.11 20.54 7.15
C GLU A 21 -5.07 19.22 6.34
N ARG A 22 -6.25 18.63 6.12
CA ARG A 22 -6.39 17.33 5.45
C ARG A 22 -6.31 17.47 3.94
N MET A 23 -5.93 16.35 3.35
CA MET A 23 -5.41 16.27 2.02
C MET A 23 -6.32 15.38 1.19
N LEU A 24 -7.25 15.99 0.45
CA LEU A 24 -8.34 15.25 -0.19
C LEU A 24 -7.85 14.11 -1.09
N ALA A 25 -6.83 14.35 -1.94
CA ALA A 25 -6.33 13.32 -2.85
C ALA A 25 -5.71 12.10 -2.11
N PRO A 26 -4.73 12.27 -1.21
CA PRO A 26 -4.22 11.16 -0.38
C PRO A 26 -5.30 10.45 0.44
N ASP A 27 -6.28 11.18 0.99
CA ASP A 27 -7.30 10.59 1.85
C ASP A 27 -8.31 9.74 1.05
N LEU A 28 -8.76 10.22 -0.11
CA LEU A 28 -9.58 9.44 -1.05
C LEU A 28 -8.84 8.19 -1.53
N LEU A 29 -7.58 8.34 -1.93
CA LEU A 29 -6.77 7.23 -2.41
C LEU A 29 -6.56 6.15 -1.35
N ARG A 30 -6.41 6.53 -0.07
CA ARG A 30 -6.37 5.56 1.05
C ARG A 30 -7.69 4.84 1.21
N GLY A 31 -8.82 5.54 1.14
CA GLY A 31 -10.13 4.93 1.21
C GLY A 31 -10.37 3.91 0.09
N ILE A 32 -10.01 4.27 -1.15
CA ILE A 32 -10.09 3.38 -2.32
C ILE A 32 -9.18 2.17 -2.13
N ALA A 33 -7.94 2.37 -1.67
CA ALA A 33 -7.00 1.28 -1.45
C ALA A 33 -7.49 0.31 -0.36
N LEU A 34 -8.02 0.82 0.75
CA LEU A 34 -8.55 -0.02 1.84
C LEU A 34 -9.79 -0.81 1.42
N LEU A 35 -10.72 -0.17 0.69
CA LEU A 35 -11.88 -0.87 0.12
C LEU A 35 -11.43 -1.96 -0.86
N GLY A 36 -10.47 -1.65 -1.73
CA GLY A 36 -9.93 -2.63 -2.66
C GLY A 36 -9.23 -3.80 -1.97
N ILE A 37 -8.47 -3.55 -0.90
CA ILE A 37 -7.85 -4.61 -0.09
C ILE A 37 -8.94 -5.51 0.53
N ALA A 38 -10.00 -4.93 1.08
CA ALA A 38 -11.10 -5.70 1.65
C ALA A 38 -11.81 -6.58 0.61
N LEU A 39 -12.08 -6.04 -0.58
CA LEU A 39 -12.69 -6.80 -1.67
C LEU A 39 -11.79 -7.94 -2.15
N ALA A 40 -10.50 -7.65 -2.41
CA ALA A 40 -9.53 -8.64 -2.88
C ALA A 40 -9.33 -9.80 -1.91
N ASN A 41 -9.42 -9.55 -0.60
CA ASN A 41 -9.21 -10.59 0.42
C ASN A 41 -10.48 -11.32 0.84
N SER A 42 -11.67 -10.87 0.38
CA SER A 42 -12.93 -11.52 0.75
C SER A 42 -13.01 -12.99 0.32
N VAL A 43 -12.31 -13.35 -0.75
CA VAL A 43 -12.29 -14.70 -1.32
C VAL A 43 -11.70 -15.74 -0.36
N TYR A 44 -10.73 -15.35 0.48
CA TYR A 44 -10.07 -16.25 1.44
C TYR A 44 -11.00 -16.70 2.58
N PHE A 45 -12.20 -16.13 2.68
CA PHE A 45 -13.22 -16.57 3.64
C PHE A 45 -14.22 -17.56 3.03
N ILE A 46 -14.06 -17.92 1.75
CA ILE A 46 -14.83 -18.97 1.10
C ILE A 46 -14.10 -20.29 1.31
N SER A 47 -14.75 -21.25 1.98
CA SER A 47 -14.18 -22.55 2.32
C SER A 47 -15.03 -23.71 1.79
N GLY A 48 -14.41 -24.89 1.67
CA GLY A 48 -15.10 -26.12 1.28
C GLY A 48 -15.50 -26.20 -0.20
N ARG A 49 -14.84 -25.42 -1.07
CA ARG A 49 -15.11 -25.37 -2.51
C ARG A 49 -13.84 -25.59 -3.32
N PRO A 50 -13.94 -26.14 -4.54
CA PRO A 50 -12.80 -26.22 -5.45
C PRO A 50 -12.34 -24.80 -5.82
N LEU A 51 -11.08 -24.49 -5.53
CA LEU A 51 -10.48 -23.19 -5.84
C LEU A 51 -9.66 -23.28 -7.13
N GLY A 52 -9.75 -22.23 -7.94
CA GLY A 52 -8.96 -22.01 -9.14
C GLY A 52 -7.99 -20.84 -8.97
N PRO A 53 -7.49 -20.27 -10.09
CA PRO A 53 -6.59 -19.14 -10.04
C PRO A 53 -7.18 -17.95 -9.26
N LEU A 54 -6.31 -17.16 -8.63
CA LEU A 54 -6.69 -16.08 -7.69
C LEU A 54 -7.51 -16.56 -6.47
N ALA A 55 -7.37 -17.83 -6.09
CA ALA A 55 -8.07 -18.47 -4.98
C ALA A 55 -9.61 -18.40 -5.08
N ARG A 56 -10.15 -18.31 -6.30
CA ARG A 56 -11.60 -18.17 -6.52
C ARG A 56 -12.28 -19.52 -6.74
N PRO A 57 -13.51 -19.71 -6.23
CA PRO A 57 -14.30 -20.90 -6.53
C PRO A 57 -14.43 -21.13 -8.04
N THR A 58 -14.13 -22.33 -8.50
CA THR A 58 -14.36 -22.73 -9.90
C THR A 58 -15.81 -23.15 -10.13
N ASP A 59 -16.52 -23.46 -9.05
CA ASP A 59 -17.95 -23.70 -9.00
C ASP A 59 -18.71 -22.44 -8.58
N GLY A 60 -19.75 -22.07 -9.33
CA GLY A 60 -20.50 -20.85 -9.03
C GLY A 60 -21.62 -20.58 -10.03
N THR A 61 -22.40 -19.54 -9.74
CA THR A 61 -23.37 -19.00 -10.67
C THR A 61 -22.71 -18.04 -11.66
N ALA A 62 -23.41 -17.71 -12.75
CA ALA A 62 -22.93 -16.69 -13.69
C ALA A 62 -22.69 -15.33 -13.03
N LEU A 63 -23.44 -14.98 -11.98
CA LEU A 63 -23.26 -13.73 -11.25
C LEU A 63 -21.97 -13.74 -10.42
N ASP A 64 -21.61 -14.89 -9.84
CA ASP A 64 -20.36 -15.05 -9.09
C ASP A 64 -19.16 -14.82 -10.02
N HIS A 65 -19.16 -15.46 -11.20
CA HIS A 65 -18.10 -15.27 -12.19
C HIS A 65 -18.02 -13.83 -12.73
N VAL A 66 -19.15 -13.11 -12.85
CA VAL A 66 -19.14 -11.68 -13.19
C VAL A 66 -18.51 -10.85 -12.08
N ALA A 67 -18.84 -11.12 -10.82
CA ALA A 67 -18.23 -10.44 -9.68
C ALA A 67 -16.72 -10.71 -9.62
N ASP A 68 -16.31 -11.95 -9.82
CA ASP A 68 -14.92 -12.37 -9.89
C ASP A 68 -14.16 -11.68 -11.03
N ALA A 69 -14.78 -11.58 -12.20
CA ALA A 69 -14.17 -10.88 -13.32
C ALA A 69 -14.00 -9.38 -13.04
N LEU A 70 -14.96 -8.74 -12.38
CA LEU A 70 -14.89 -7.33 -12.01
C LEU A 70 -13.81 -7.08 -10.95
N VAL A 71 -13.79 -7.86 -9.87
CA VAL A 71 -12.79 -7.73 -8.79
C VAL A 71 -11.40 -8.08 -9.32
N GLY A 72 -11.28 -9.18 -10.06
CA GLY A 72 -10.05 -9.61 -10.71
C GLY A 72 -9.50 -8.58 -11.70
N THR A 73 -10.36 -7.87 -12.44
CA THR A 73 -9.88 -6.88 -13.41
C THR A 73 -9.55 -5.53 -12.78
N LEU A 74 -10.40 -5.06 -11.86
CA LEU A 74 -10.38 -3.67 -11.38
C LEU A 74 -9.69 -3.49 -10.02
N VAL A 75 -9.59 -4.55 -9.21
CA VAL A 75 -9.20 -4.46 -7.80
C VAL A 75 -7.91 -5.24 -7.52
N ASP A 76 -7.87 -6.52 -7.89
CA ASP A 76 -6.77 -7.43 -7.56
C ASP A 76 -5.44 -6.93 -8.13
N ASN A 77 -4.38 -6.92 -7.31
CA ASN A 77 -3.06 -6.36 -7.65
C ASN A 77 -3.03 -4.85 -7.97
N ARG A 78 -4.09 -4.08 -7.68
CA ARG A 78 -4.10 -2.61 -7.81
C ARG A 78 -4.12 -1.94 -6.44
N ALA A 79 -4.95 -2.47 -5.54
CA ALA A 79 -5.18 -1.88 -4.21
C ALA A 79 -3.94 -1.92 -3.31
N PHE A 80 -3.24 -3.05 -3.28
CA PHE A 80 -2.04 -3.23 -2.46
C PHE A 80 -0.84 -2.38 -2.91
N PRO A 81 -0.50 -2.31 -4.22
CA PRO A 81 0.53 -1.38 -4.67
C PRO A 81 0.18 0.09 -4.41
N LEU A 82 -1.10 0.45 -4.57
CA LEU A 82 -1.59 1.79 -4.24
C LEU A 82 -1.38 2.10 -2.76
N PHE A 83 -1.79 1.21 -1.87
CA PHE A 83 -1.62 1.37 -0.43
C PHE A 83 -0.14 1.49 -0.05
N THR A 84 0.73 0.66 -0.63
CA THR A 84 2.18 0.70 -0.40
C THR A 84 2.81 2.03 -0.81
N MET A 85 2.46 2.53 -2.00
CA MET A 85 2.91 3.84 -2.47
C MET A 85 2.45 4.96 -1.52
N LEU A 86 1.17 4.94 -1.08
CA LEU A 86 0.62 5.95 -0.19
C LEU A 86 1.21 5.89 1.23
N PHE A 87 1.54 4.70 1.71
CA PHE A 87 2.23 4.50 2.98
C PHE A 87 3.60 5.20 2.96
N ALA A 88 4.41 4.92 1.93
CA ALA A 88 5.73 5.52 1.77
C ALA A 88 5.67 7.02 1.43
N TYR A 89 4.64 7.46 0.70
CA TYR A 89 4.32 8.88 0.51
C TYR A 89 4.08 9.57 1.86
N GLY A 90 3.28 8.94 2.73
CA GLY A 90 2.99 9.43 4.08
C GLY A 90 4.24 9.60 4.93
N PHE A 91 5.19 8.66 4.87
CA PHE A 91 6.49 8.77 5.53
C PHE A 91 7.25 10.03 5.09
N THR A 92 7.27 10.29 3.77
CA THR A 92 7.93 11.47 3.21
C THR A 92 7.27 12.77 3.66
N VAL A 93 5.93 12.81 3.70
CA VAL A 93 5.17 13.96 4.21
C VAL A 93 5.49 14.21 5.68
N VAL A 94 5.51 13.18 6.51
CA VAL A 94 5.83 13.31 7.95
C VAL A 94 7.24 13.86 8.14
N LEU A 95 8.25 13.30 7.47
CA LEU A 95 9.62 13.80 7.56
C LEU A 95 9.73 15.27 7.18
N ARG A 96 9.07 15.67 6.08
CA ARG A 96 9.08 17.07 5.64
C ARG A 96 8.36 18.01 6.60
N ARG A 97 7.22 17.59 7.16
CA ARG A 97 6.50 18.37 8.17
C ARG A 97 7.33 18.54 9.45
N GLN A 98 8.02 17.50 9.90
CA GLN A 98 8.92 17.58 11.06
C GLN A 98 10.11 18.51 10.78
N ALA A 99 10.72 18.41 9.59
CA ALA A 99 11.80 19.31 9.18
C ALA A 99 11.35 20.78 9.11
N ALA A 100 10.15 21.04 8.57
CA ALA A 100 9.56 22.38 8.53
C ALA A 100 9.25 22.93 9.93
N ALA A 101 8.98 22.05 10.90
CA ALA A 101 8.79 22.40 12.31
C ALA A 101 10.12 22.52 13.10
N GLY A 102 11.27 22.46 12.43
CA GLY A 102 12.60 22.57 13.06
C GLY A 102 13.05 21.33 13.84
N VAL A 103 12.35 20.20 13.71
CA VAL A 103 12.71 18.94 14.37
C VAL A 103 13.88 18.29 13.62
N ASP A 104 14.90 17.89 14.38
CA ASP A 104 16.09 17.26 13.85
C ASP A 104 15.80 15.87 13.28
N GLY A 105 16.57 15.49 12.26
CA GLY A 105 16.41 14.24 11.52
C GLY A 105 16.34 12.98 12.41
N PRO A 106 17.21 12.81 13.41
CA PRO A 106 17.15 11.65 14.32
C PRO A 106 15.85 11.57 15.12
N ARG A 107 15.32 12.69 15.64
CA ARG A 107 14.04 12.70 16.34
C ARG A 107 12.87 12.42 15.41
N ALA A 108 12.87 12.99 14.20
CA ALA A 108 11.87 12.69 13.18
C ALA A 108 11.89 11.20 12.77
N ARG A 109 13.08 10.61 12.65
CA ARG A 109 13.24 9.16 12.44
C ARG A 109 12.71 8.35 13.61
N GLY A 110 12.98 8.75 14.86
CA GLY A 110 12.50 8.08 16.06
C GLY A 110 10.97 7.97 16.11
N LEU A 111 10.26 9.01 15.67
CA LEU A 111 8.81 8.98 15.52
C LEU A 111 8.34 7.90 14.54
N LEU A 112 9.00 7.78 13.38
CA LEU A 112 8.67 6.77 12.38
C LEU A 112 8.97 5.35 12.87
N VAL A 113 10.12 5.15 13.53
CA VAL A 113 10.47 3.86 14.14
C VAL A 113 9.42 3.44 15.16
N ARG A 114 9.00 4.34 16.07
CA ARG A 114 7.96 4.04 17.06
C ARG A 114 6.62 3.68 16.41
N ARG A 115 6.23 4.37 15.34
CA ARG A 115 4.99 4.04 14.59
C ARG A 115 5.11 2.68 13.92
N SER A 116 6.25 2.37 13.31
CA SER A 116 6.53 1.08 12.69
C SER A 116 6.54 -0.07 13.70
N LEU A 117 7.18 0.10 14.86
CA LEU A 117 7.14 -0.88 15.94
C LEU A 117 5.73 -1.09 16.48
N GLY A 118 4.93 -0.01 16.57
CA GLY A 118 3.51 -0.12 16.89
C GLY A 118 2.76 -0.99 15.87
N LEU A 119 2.95 -0.76 14.57
CA LEU A 119 2.35 -1.60 13.52
C LEU A 119 2.79 -3.05 13.61
N MET A 120 4.08 -3.33 13.86
CA MET A 120 4.58 -4.70 14.04
C MET A 120 3.95 -5.38 15.25
N LEU A 121 3.80 -4.66 16.37
CA LEU A 121 3.15 -5.20 17.56
C LEU A 121 1.68 -5.52 17.29
N PHE A 122 0.95 -4.60 16.68
CA PHE A 122 -0.45 -4.85 16.30
C PHE A 122 -0.57 -5.99 15.29
N GLY A 123 0.33 -6.08 14.32
CA GLY A 123 0.37 -7.18 13.34
C GLY A 123 0.68 -8.54 14.00
N ALA A 124 1.65 -8.58 14.92
CA ALA A 124 1.95 -9.80 15.68
C ALA A 124 0.75 -10.27 16.51
N LEU A 125 0.06 -9.33 17.19
CA LEU A 125 -1.18 -9.63 17.92
C LEU A 125 -2.28 -10.09 16.97
N HIS A 126 -2.40 -9.47 15.79
CA HIS A 126 -3.39 -9.85 14.78
C HIS A 126 -3.16 -11.27 14.24
N VAL A 127 -1.91 -11.62 13.91
CA VAL A 127 -1.53 -12.97 13.45
C VAL A 127 -1.93 -14.02 14.48
N VAL A 128 -1.57 -13.79 15.73
CA VAL A 128 -1.81 -14.75 16.81
C VAL A 128 -3.30 -14.85 17.15
N LEU A 129 -3.97 -13.70 17.34
CA LEU A 129 -5.35 -13.68 17.86
C LEU A 129 -6.43 -13.88 16.80
N LEU A 130 -6.18 -13.48 15.55
CA LEU A 130 -7.23 -13.34 14.54
C LEU A 130 -6.95 -14.14 13.26
N PHE A 131 -5.87 -13.83 12.55
CA PHE A 131 -5.64 -14.34 11.19
C PHE A 131 -4.19 -14.16 10.73
N GLU A 132 -3.63 -15.20 10.10
CA GLU A 132 -2.21 -15.27 9.71
C GLU A 132 -1.84 -14.36 8.51
N GLY A 133 -2.79 -14.00 7.64
CA GLY A 133 -2.55 -13.12 6.49
C GLY A 133 -2.51 -11.63 6.82
N ASP A 134 -1.81 -11.25 7.89
CA ASP A 134 -1.70 -9.86 8.33
C ASP A 134 -0.76 -9.03 7.45
N ILE A 135 -1.21 -7.84 7.06
CA ILE A 135 -0.38 -6.88 6.32
C ILE A 135 0.38 -5.92 7.25
N LEU A 136 -0.09 -5.70 8.50
CA LEU A 136 0.48 -4.70 9.41
C LEU A 136 1.93 -5.01 9.76
N LEU A 137 2.28 -6.29 9.99
CA LEU A 137 3.64 -6.72 10.27
C LEU A 137 4.57 -6.39 9.10
N SER A 138 4.16 -6.70 7.87
CA SER A 138 4.88 -6.38 6.64
C SER A 138 5.11 -4.86 6.48
N TYR A 139 4.08 -4.05 6.72
CA TYR A 139 4.21 -2.58 6.67
C TYR A 139 5.03 -2.00 7.82
N GLY A 140 5.00 -2.63 8.98
CA GLY A 140 5.86 -2.31 10.11
C GLY A 140 7.34 -2.49 9.77
N ILE A 141 7.70 -3.66 9.21
CA ILE A 141 9.06 -3.97 8.74
C ILE A 141 9.47 -3.03 7.61
N LEU A 142 8.62 -2.82 6.61
CA LEU A 142 8.85 -1.86 5.53
C LEU A 142 9.13 -0.46 6.11
N GLY A 143 8.31 -0.01 7.05
CA GLY A 143 8.46 1.29 7.70
C GLY A 143 9.77 1.43 8.49
N LEU A 144 10.25 0.36 9.14
CA LEU A 144 11.59 0.36 9.75
C LEU A 144 12.68 0.52 8.70
N GLY A 145 12.58 -0.19 7.56
CA GLY A 145 13.47 -0.04 6.42
C GLY A 145 13.47 1.39 5.87
N LEU A 146 12.30 1.99 5.68
CA LEU A 146 12.15 3.38 5.24
C LEU A 146 12.73 4.37 6.26
N ALA A 147 12.51 4.15 7.55
CA ALA A 147 13.06 4.98 8.62
C ALA A 147 14.60 4.84 8.71
N ALA A 148 15.17 3.66 8.43
CA ALA A 148 16.62 3.49 8.30
C ALA A 148 17.15 4.22 7.05
N ALA A 149 16.43 4.14 5.93
CA ALA A 149 16.77 4.78 4.66
C ALA A 149 16.37 6.27 4.58
N TYR A 150 16.01 6.93 5.69
CA TYR A 150 15.48 8.31 5.65
C TYR A 150 16.46 9.34 5.05
N ARG A 151 17.78 9.08 5.11
CA ARG A 151 18.83 9.91 4.49
C ARG A 151 19.20 9.49 3.08
N ALA A 152 18.54 8.49 2.51
CA ALA A 152 18.87 8.00 1.18
C ALA A 152 18.63 9.10 0.13
N GLY A 153 19.67 9.42 -0.64
CA GLY A 153 19.59 10.37 -1.75
C GLY A 153 18.73 9.84 -2.90
N ASP A 154 18.27 10.73 -3.78
CA ASP A 154 17.42 10.40 -4.94
C ASP A 154 18.04 9.34 -5.86
N ARG A 155 19.37 9.24 -5.92
CA ARG A 155 20.06 8.19 -6.69
C ARG A 155 19.79 6.80 -6.10
N VAL A 156 19.92 6.67 -4.77
CA VAL A 156 19.67 5.39 -4.08
C VAL A 156 18.20 5.01 -4.19
N VAL A 157 17.28 5.93 -3.96
CA VAL A 157 15.83 5.67 -4.10
C VAL A 157 15.48 5.24 -5.53
N ARG A 158 16.09 5.86 -6.55
CA ARG A 158 15.89 5.43 -7.95
C ARG A 158 16.44 4.04 -8.24
N LEU A 159 17.59 3.67 -7.67
CA LEU A 159 18.12 2.31 -7.80
C LEU A 159 17.20 1.28 -7.14
N LEU A 160 16.60 1.62 -6.00
CA LEU A 160 15.62 0.78 -5.30
C LEU A 160 14.29 0.62 -6.05
N VAL A 161 14.01 1.42 -7.07
CA VAL A 161 12.87 1.16 -7.97
C VAL A 161 13.15 -0.05 -8.87
N TRP A 162 14.39 -0.21 -9.34
CA TRP A 162 14.73 -1.19 -10.38
C TRP A 162 15.34 -2.48 -9.81
N ALA A 163 16.19 -2.38 -8.78
CA ALA A 163 16.89 -3.54 -8.21
C ALA A 163 15.95 -4.61 -7.61
N PRO A 164 14.84 -4.27 -6.94
CA PRO A 164 13.87 -5.24 -6.43
C PRO A 164 12.66 -5.45 -7.35
N ALA A 165 12.54 -4.76 -8.48
CA ALA A 165 11.42 -4.94 -9.40
C ALA A 165 11.37 -6.37 -9.96
N ILE A 166 12.53 -7.00 -10.18
CA ILE A 166 12.64 -8.41 -10.57
C ILE A 166 12.10 -9.31 -9.48
N VAL A 167 12.42 -9.02 -8.21
CA VAL A 167 11.90 -9.78 -7.05
C VAL A 167 10.38 -9.63 -6.95
N PHE A 168 9.84 -8.43 -7.17
CA PHE A 168 8.40 -8.20 -7.23
C PHE A 168 7.74 -9.03 -8.33
N LEU A 169 8.33 -9.09 -9.53
CA LEU A 169 7.79 -9.90 -10.63
C LEU A 169 7.83 -11.40 -10.32
N ILE A 170 8.88 -11.89 -9.64
CA ILE A 170 8.98 -13.29 -9.22
C ILE A 170 7.91 -13.63 -8.18
N VAL A 171 7.74 -12.78 -7.16
CA VAL A 171 6.74 -13.00 -6.10
C VAL A 171 5.31 -12.91 -6.64
N ALA A 172 5.01 -11.92 -7.51
CA ALA A 172 3.70 -11.78 -8.12
C ALA A 172 3.28 -12.99 -8.98
N GLY A 173 4.26 -13.70 -9.56
CA GLY A 173 4.01 -14.96 -10.25
C GLY A 173 3.66 -16.12 -9.31
N ALA A 174 4.25 -16.14 -8.11
CA ALA A 174 4.00 -17.18 -7.11
C ALA A 174 2.63 -17.04 -6.43
N ASP A 175 2.12 -15.82 -6.24
CA ASP A 175 0.77 -15.58 -5.70
C ASP A 175 -0.33 -16.21 -6.59
N GLY A 176 -0.11 -16.30 -7.90
CA GLY A 176 -1.02 -16.97 -8.84
C GLY A 176 -1.08 -18.50 -8.69
N PHE A 177 -0.16 -19.10 -7.94
CA PHE A 177 -0.06 -20.56 -7.70
C PHE A 177 -0.48 -20.99 -6.31
N SER A 178 -0.75 -20.05 -5.41
CA SER A 178 -1.03 -20.38 -4.02
C SER A 178 -2.37 -21.10 -3.94
N ALA A 179 -2.32 -22.43 -4.04
CA ALA A 179 -3.39 -23.32 -3.65
C ALA A 179 -3.41 -23.30 -2.13
N ASP A 180 -4.38 -22.58 -1.57
CA ASP A 180 -4.75 -22.76 -0.17
C ASP A 180 -5.14 -24.23 0.00
N ASP A 181 -4.41 -24.96 0.85
CA ASP A 181 -4.70 -26.36 1.18
C ASP A 181 -5.89 -26.48 2.12
N GLY A 182 -6.53 -25.35 2.47
CA GLY A 182 -7.67 -25.27 3.38
C GLY A 182 -7.27 -25.43 4.84
N SER A 183 -5.97 -25.52 5.15
CA SER A 183 -5.48 -25.60 6.54
C SER A 183 -5.62 -24.26 7.27
N GLY A 184 -5.76 -23.15 6.53
CA GLY A 184 -5.83 -21.80 7.09
C GLY A 184 -4.54 -21.37 7.81
N SER A 185 -3.45 -22.14 7.69
CA SER A 185 -2.15 -21.88 8.32
C SER A 185 -1.04 -21.85 7.27
N ALA A 186 -0.20 -20.81 7.32
CA ALA A 186 0.95 -20.62 6.45
C ALA A 186 2.02 -21.73 6.56
N LEU A 187 2.01 -22.51 7.63
CA LEU A 187 2.91 -23.66 7.84
C LEU A 187 2.21 -25.03 7.72
N GLY A 188 0.94 -25.07 7.34
CA GLY A 188 0.12 -26.29 7.42
C GLY A 188 -0.01 -26.87 8.84
N LEU A 189 0.31 -26.08 9.88
CA LEU A 189 0.14 -26.45 11.28
C LEU A 189 -1.33 -26.22 11.67
N GLY A 190 -2.16 -27.23 11.47
CA GLY A 190 -3.52 -27.24 12.00
C GLY A 190 -3.50 -27.33 13.52
N GLY A 191 -4.30 -26.50 14.19
CA GLY A 191 -4.64 -26.77 15.58
C GLY A 191 -5.52 -28.01 15.68
N ASP A 192 -5.77 -28.45 16.91
CA ASP A 192 -6.67 -29.57 17.22
C ASP A 192 -8.16 -29.23 17.03
N GLY A 193 -8.47 -28.10 16.38
CA GLY A 193 -9.81 -27.53 16.24
C GLY A 193 -10.28 -26.79 17.50
N SER A 194 -9.46 -26.73 18.56
CA SER A 194 -9.74 -25.90 19.72
C SER A 194 -9.15 -24.49 19.54
N PHE A 195 -9.82 -23.50 20.13
CA PHE A 195 -9.32 -22.11 20.12
C PHE A 195 -7.89 -22.00 20.67
N LEU A 196 -7.54 -22.77 21.71
CA LEU A 196 -6.21 -22.72 22.30
C LEU A 196 -5.16 -23.43 21.43
N GLY A 197 -5.55 -24.51 20.75
CA GLY A 197 -4.69 -25.20 19.79
C GLY A 197 -4.36 -24.31 18.59
N ASP A 198 -5.37 -23.65 18.01
CA ASP A 198 -5.20 -22.70 16.91
C ASP A 198 -4.40 -21.46 17.32
N LEU A 199 -4.59 -20.98 18.55
CA LEU A 199 -3.78 -19.89 19.10
C LEU A 199 -2.30 -20.30 19.21
N GLY A 200 -2.04 -21.53 19.65
CA GLY A 200 -0.70 -22.10 19.75
C GLY A 200 -0.04 -22.27 18.39
N SER A 201 -0.76 -22.80 17.39
CA SER A 201 -0.23 -22.98 16.03
C SER A 201 0.12 -21.64 15.39
N ARG A 202 -0.75 -20.63 15.52
CA ARG A 202 -0.50 -19.27 15.01
C ARG A 202 0.66 -18.57 15.73
N ALA A 203 0.85 -18.83 17.02
CA ALA A 203 2.00 -18.32 17.75
C ALA A 203 3.32 -18.91 17.24
N ILE A 204 3.33 -20.19 16.84
CA ILE A 204 4.47 -20.83 16.18
C ILE A 204 4.65 -20.26 14.76
N ALA A 205 3.56 -20.13 14.01
CA ALA A 205 3.55 -19.56 12.66
C ALA A 205 4.12 -18.14 12.63
N LEU A 206 3.82 -17.32 13.64
CA LEU A 206 4.38 -15.97 13.78
C LEU A 206 5.91 -15.96 13.71
N ALA A 207 6.60 -16.94 14.30
CA ALA A 207 8.05 -17.01 14.24
C ALA A 207 8.56 -17.24 12.81
N ALA A 208 7.93 -18.14 12.06
CA ALA A 208 8.26 -18.38 10.66
C ALA A 208 7.91 -17.18 9.78
N ILE A 209 6.74 -16.57 10.00
CA ILE A 209 6.32 -15.34 9.33
C ILE A 209 7.34 -14.23 9.59
N LEU A 210 7.84 -14.05 10.81
CA LEU A 210 8.82 -13.01 11.13
C LEU A 210 10.16 -13.20 10.40
N VAL A 211 10.54 -14.45 10.11
CA VAL A 211 11.75 -14.79 9.34
C VAL A 211 11.53 -14.63 7.83
N ALA A 212 10.37 -15.05 7.31
CA ALA A 212 10.06 -14.99 5.88
C ALA A 212 9.68 -13.57 5.42
N THR A 213 8.94 -12.83 6.23
CA THR A 213 8.37 -11.51 5.88
C THR A 213 9.39 -10.50 5.38
N PRO A 214 10.60 -10.35 5.97
CA PRO A 214 11.61 -9.43 5.45
C PRO A 214 11.97 -9.66 3.98
N VAL A 215 11.97 -10.92 3.52
CA VAL A 215 12.23 -11.27 2.11
C VAL A 215 11.08 -10.79 1.24
N SER A 216 9.84 -11.09 1.63
CA SER A 216 8.62 -10.67 0.91
C SER A 216 8.45 -9.14 0.89
N VAL A 217 8.83 -8.45 1.97
CA VAL A 217 8.86 -6.97 2.03
C VAL A 217 9.83 -6.38 1.01
N GLY A 218 10.87 -7.12 0.61
CA GLY A 218 11.75 -6.74 -0.49
C GLY A 218 11.01 -6.43 -1.79
N ALA A 219 9.92 -7.17 -2.08
CA ALA A 219 9.07 -6.93 -3.24
C ALA A 219 8.30 -5.59 -3.16
N LEU A 220 8.15 -5.02 -1.96
CA LEU A 220 7.42 -3.76 -1.73
C LEU A 220 8.31 -2.54 -1.86
N VAL A 221 9.61 -2.72 -1.79
CA VAL A 221 10.60 -1.64 -1.86
C VAL A 221 10.48 -0.80 -3.14
N PRO A 222 10.25 -1.36 -4.35
CA PRO A 222 10.06 -0.57 -5.56
C PRO A 222 8.84 0.35 -5.47
N LEU A 223 7.74 -0.17 -4.95
CA LEU A 223 6.49 0.56 -4.76
C LEU A 223 6.65 1.65 -3.71
N ALA A 224 7.30 1.33 -2.60
CA ALA A 224 7.63 2.30 -1.57
C ALA A 224 8.56 3.41 -2.11
N ALA A 225 9.55 3.05 -2.93
CA ALA A 225 10.44 4.01 -3.59
C ALA A 225 9.68 4.95 -4.53
N LEU A 226 8.73 4.44 -5.33
CA LEU A 226 7.82 5.28 -6.12
C LEU A 226 7.01 6.23 -5.23
N GLY A 227 6.44 5.73 -4.14
CA GLY A 227 5.73 6.53 -3.14
C GLY A 227 6.58 7.66 -2.56
N ILE A 228 7.85 7.38 -2.24
CA ILE A 228 8.82 8.39 -1.77
C ILE A 228 9.10 9.44 -2.84
N LEU A 229 9.33 9.03 -4.09
CA LEU A 229 9.61 9.96 -5.19
C LEU A 229 8.42 10.90 -5.45
N LEU A 230 7.19 10.37 -5.46
CA LEU A 230 5.97 11.16 -5.57
C LEU A 230 5.79 12.09 -4.35
N GLY A 231 6.10 11.60 -3.16
CA GLY A 231 6.08 12.37 -1.91
C GLY A 231 7.06 13.53 -1.89
N ARG A 232 8.29 13.32 -2.38
CA ARG A 232 9.34 14.35 -2.45
C ARG A 232 8.92 15.48 -3.38
N ARG A 233 8.24 15.15 -4.49
CA ARG A 233 7.71 16.09 -5.47
C ARG A 233 6.35 16.70 -5.09
N ARG A 234 5.76 16.31 -3.96
CA ARG A 234 4.47 16.84 -3.48
C ARG A 234 3.33 16.62 -4.50
N VAL A 235 3.36 15.53 -5.27
CA VAL A 235 2.44 15.31 -6.41
C VAL A 235 0.97 15.29 -5.99
N LEU A 236 0.67 14.73 -4.81
CA LEU A 236 -0.69 14.66 -4.28
C LEU A 236 -1.04 15.84 -3.35
N GLU A 237 -0.04 16.64 -2.99
CA GLU A 237 -0.20 17.89 -2.23
C GLU A 237 -0.52 19.07 -3.10
N ASP A 238 0.09 19.12 -4.28
CA ASP A 238 -0.26 20.07 -5.32
C ASP A 238 -0.54 19.33 -6.64
N PRO A 239 -1.73 18.71 -6.77
CA PRO A 239 -2.10 18.02 -8.00
C PRO A 239 -2.19 18.96 -9.21
N ALA A 240 -2.47 20.24 -9.00
CA ALA A 240 -2.62 21.23 -10.06
C ALA A 240 -1.30 21.50 -10.79
N ALA A 241 -0.18 21.52 -10.07
CA ALA A 241 1.17 21.63 -10.64
C ALA A 241 1.60 20.39 -11.44
N HIS A 242 0.93 19.24 -11.26
CA HIS A 242 1.37 17.94 -11.80
C HIS A 242 0.39 17.32 -12.81
N LEU A 243 -0.52 18.11 -13.39
CA LEU A 243 -1.56 17.61 -14.30
C LEU A 243 -1.06 16.77 -15.49
N PRO A 244 0.02 17.12 -16.21
CA PRO A 244 0.49 16.31 -17.32
C PRO A 244 0.90 14.90 -16.88
N LEU A 245 1.53 14.79 -15.70
CA LEU A 245 1.89 13.51 -15.10
C LEU A 245 0.63 12.73 -14.70
N LEU A 246 -0.27 13.34 -13.93
CA LEU A 246 -1.48 12.69 -13.42
C LEU A 246 -2.37 12.16 -14.55
N ARG A 247 -2.54 12.93 -15.64
CA ARG A 247 -3.28 12.49 -16.83
C ARG A 247 -2.60 11.32 -17.52
N ARG A 248 -1.28 11.36 -17.71
CA ARG A 248 -0.53 10.24 -18.33
C ARG A 248 -0.66 8.97 -17.49
N LEU A 249 -0.51 9.09 -16.16
CA LEU A 249 -0.68 7.95 -15.26
C LEU A 249 -2.10 7.37 -15.38
N ALA A 250 -3.14 8.20 -15.37
CA ALA A 250 -4.53 7.73 -15.51
C ALA A 250 -4.81 7.09 -16.87
N LEU A 251 -4.48 7.79 -17.96
CA LEU A 251 -4.83 7.41 -19.33
C LEU A 251 -4.01 6.24 -19.87
N ILE A 252 -2.82 5.99 -19.32
CA ILE A 252 -1.98 4.85 -19.73
C ILE A 252 -2.10 3.73 -18.70
N GLY A 253 -2.00 4.05 -17.41
CA GLY A 253 -1.98 3.07 -16.34
C GLY A 253 -3.27 2.25 -16.23
N LEU A 254 -4.44 2.89 -16.35
CA LEU A 254 -5.72 2.18 -16.25
C LEU A 254 -5.94 1.22 -17.43
N PRO A 255 -5.80 1.62 -18.71
CA PRO A 255 -5.97 0.67 -19.82
C PRO A 255 -4.94 -0.46 -19.81
N VAL A 256 -3.67 -0.16 -19.53
CA VAL A 256 -2.62 -1.20 -19.42
C VAL A 256 -2.96 -2.21 -18.33
N SER A 257 -3.47 -1.72 -17.19
CA SER A 257 -3.90 -2.56 -16.09
C SER A 257 -5.09 -3.44 -16.45
N VAL A 258 -6.13 -2.88 -17.06
CA VAL A 258 -7.31 -3.64 -17.48
C VAL A 258 -6.90 -4.73 -18.47
N LEU A 259 -6.20 -4.36 -19.55
CA LEU A 259 -5.78 -5.30 -20.60
C LEU A 259 -4.84 -6.38 -20.08
N GLY A 260 -3.91 -6.03 -19.19
CA GLY A 260 -3.00 -6.98 -18.56
C GLY A 260 -3.67 -7.92 -17.56
N ALA A 261 -4.85 -7.56 -17.04
CA ALA A 261 -5.62 -8.43 -16.14
C ALA A 261 -6.40 -9.53 -16.88
N LEU A 262 -6.89 -9.21 -18.09
CA LEU A 262 -7.84 -10.05 -18.81
C LEU A 262 -7.39 -11.50 -18.97
N PRO A 263 -6.14 -11.83 -19.33
CA PRO A 263 -5.77 -13.23 -19.55
C PRO A 263 -5.89 -14.07 -18.27
N LEU A 264 -5.55 -13.50 -17.09
CA LEU A 264 -5.67 -14.22 -15.82
C LEU A 264 -7.13 -14.36 -15.42
N VAL A 265 -7.90 -13.30 -15.57
CA VAL A 265 -9.34 -13.28 -15.26
C VAL A 265 -10.12 -14.24 -16.15
N LEU A 266 -9.76 -14.36 -17.43
CA LEU A 266 -10.37 -15.34 -18.32
C LEU A 266 -10.04 -16.77 -17.88
N ALA A 267 -8.82 -17.01 -17.40
CA ALA A 267 -8.46 -18.30 -16.81
C ALA A 267 -9.22 -18.58 -15.50
N THR A 268 -9.49 -17.57 -14.68
CA THR A 268 -10.22 -17.76 -13.40
C THR A 268 -11.68 -18.17 -13.62
N VAL A 269 -12.31 -17.70 -14.69
CA VAL A 269 -13.70 -18.05 -15.03
C VAL A 269 -13.79 -19.26 -15.98
N GLY A 270 -12.70 -19.99 -16.20
CA GLY A 270 -12.66 -21.17 -17.07
C GLY A 270 -12.81 -20.88 -18.57
N ALA A 271 -12.69 -19.62 -18.99
CA ALA A 271 -12.77 -19.22 -20.40
C ALA A 271 -11.43 -19.38 -21.15
N LEU A 272 -10.34 -19.60 -20.43
CA LEU A 272 -9.01 -19.82 -20.97
C LEU A 272 -8.32 -20.98 -20.25
N ASP A 273 -8.12 -22.09 -20.97
CA ASP A 273 -7.31 -23.20 -20.49
C ASP A 273 -5.82 -22.87 -20.67
N ALA A 274 -5.12 -22.73 -19.55
CA ALA A 274 -3.69 -22.48 -19.51
C ALA A 274 -2.99 -23.55 -18.67
N GLY A 275 -1.92 -24.12 -19.22
CA GLY A 275 -1.02 -24.96 -18.43
C GLY A 275 -0.31 -24.17 -17.33
N PRO A 276 0.33 -24.83 -16.36
CA PRO A 276 0.95 -24.18 -15.20
C PRO A 276 1.88 -23.03 -15.57
N VAL A 277 2.82 -23.24 -16.50
CA VAL A 277 3.75 -22.19 -16.93
C VAL A 277 3.05 -20.98 -17.55
N ALA A 278 1.98 -21.19 -18.32
CA ALA A 278 1.22 -20.09 -18.91
C ALA A 278 0.45 -19.30 -17.83
N LEU A 279 -0.14 -19.99 -16.83
CA LEU A 279 -0.76 -19.34 -15.68
C LEU A 279 0.24 -18.50 -14.88
N TYR A 280 1.47 -18.98 -14.70
CA TYR A 280 2.55 -18.20 -14.07
C TYR A 280 2.80 -16.89 -14.81
N LEU A 281 3.05 -16.97 -16.11
CA LEU A 281 3.40 -15.80 -16.92
C LEU A 281 2.25 -14.79 -16.96
N VAL A 282 1.03 -15.27 -17.03
CA VAL A 282 -0.18 -14.46 -16.99
C VAL A 282 -0.41 -13.84 -15.60
N ALA A 283 -0.09 -14.54 -14.50
CA ALA A 283 -0.09 -13.98 -13.15
C ALA A 283 0.96 -12.88 -12.97
N VAL A 284 2.19 -13.10 -13.46
CA VAL A 284 3.24 -12.07 -13.50
C VAL A 284 2.78 -10.85 -14.28
N LEU A 285 2.18 -11.05 -15.46
CA LEU A 285 1.62 -9.96 -16.28
C LEU A 285 0.54 -9.18 -15.52
N HIS A 286 -0.38 -9.90 -14.87
CA HIS A 286 -1.47 -9.32 -14.09
C HIS A 286 -0.96 -8.49 -12.91
N GLY A 287 0.06 -8.98 -12.19
CA GLY A 287 0.72 -8.26 -11.10
C GLY A 287 1.50 -7.03 -11.57
N ALA A 288 2.31 -7.18 -12.63
CA ALA A 288 3.09 -6.10 -13.21
C ALA A 288 2.22 -4.95 -13.72
N THR A 289 1.17 -5.29 -14.48
CA THR A 289 0.20 -4.31 -15.00
C THR A 289 -0.69 -3.74 -13.90
N GLY A 290 -0.87 -4.45 -12.79
CA GLY A 290 -1.53 -3.96 -11.58
C GLY A 290 -0.85 -2.74 -10.95
N VAL A 291 0.49 -2.67 -10.98
CA VAL A 291 1.24 -1.47 -10.59
C VAL A 291 0.86 -0.27 -11.46
N GLY A 292 0.69 -0.51 -12.77
CA GLY A 292 0.16 0.49 -13.70
C GLY A 292 -1.24 0.98 -13.31
N GLY A 293 -2.12 0.07 -12.87
CA GLY A 293 -3.46 0.39 -12.39
C GLY A 293 -3.45 1.22 -11.10
N ALA A 294 -2.58 0.87 -10.16
CA ALA A 294 -2.37 1.63 -8.93
C ALA A 294 -1.92 3.08 -9.22
N LEU A 295 -0.93 3.24 -10.11
CA LEU A 295 -0.50 4.55 -10.60
C LEU A 295 -1.62 5.28 -11.37
N GLY A 296 -2.42 4.54 -12.13
CA GLY A 296 -3.58 5.04 -12.85
C GLY A 296 -4.66 5.61 -11.93
N LEU A 297 -5.01 4.89 -10.86
CA LEU A 297 -5.93 5.36 -9.81
C LEU A 297 -5.38 6.61 -9.12
N LEU A 298 -4.10 6.62 -8.79
CA LEU A 298 -3.41 7.80 -8.24
C LEU A 298 -3.53 9.00 -9.18
N GLY A 299 -3.26 8.78 -10.47
CA GLY A 299 -3.40 9.78 -11.53
C GLY A 299 -4.83 10.30 -11.67
N LEU A 300 -5.81 9.39 -11.69
CA LEU A 300 -7.22 9.70 -11.87
C LEU A 300 -7.76 10.55 -10.73
N VAL A 301 -7.53 10.13 -9.48
CA VAL A 301 -7.98 10.88 -8.29
C VAL A 301 -7.25 12.21 -8.19
N GLY A 302 -5.94 12.24 -8.41
CA GLY A 302 -5.18 13.49 -8.42
C GLY A 302 -5.70 14.46 -9.48
N TRP A 303 -5.99 13.98 -10.68
CA TRP A 303 -6.55 14.79 -11.75
C TRP A 303 -7.97 15.29 -11.41
N ALA A 304 -8.83 14.44 -10.85
CA ALA A 304 -10.18 14.83 -10.42
C ALA A 304 -10.14 15.92 -9.34
N VAL A 305 -9.25 15.77 -8.34
CA VAL A 305 -9.06 16.77 -7.28
C VAL A 305 -8.53 18.09 -7.85
N ALA A 306 -7.57 18.05 -8.77
CA ALA A 306 -7.08 19.25 -9.46
C ALA A 306 -8.18 19.94 -10.28
N ALA A 307 -9.03 19.16 -10.96
CA ALA A 307 -10.15 19.69 -11.74
C ALA A 307 -11.21 20.34 -10.84
N ARG A 308 -11.51 19.74 -9.68
CA ARG A 308 -12.41 20.32 -8.67
C ARG A 308 -11.86 21.65 -8.15
N ALA A 309 -10.58 21.70 -7.77
CA ALA A 309 -9.95 22.93 -7.27
C ALA A 309 -10.02 24.08 -8.30
N ARG A 310 -9.85 23.78 -9.59
CA ARG A 310 -9.96 24.77 -10.68
C ARG A 310 -11.38 25.31 -10.89
N ARG A 311 -12.41 24.54 -10.52
CA ARG A 311 -13.82 24.97 -10.62
C ARG A 311 -14.26 25.87 -9.46
N GLY A 312 -13.38 26.13 -8.49
CA GLY A 312 -13.72 26.92 -7.31
C GLY A 312 -14.64 26.21 -6.34
N ASP A 313 -14.87 24.90 -6.52
CA ASP A 313 -15.64 24.09 -5.58
C ASP A 313 -14.84 23.90 -4.29
N PRO A 314 -15.23 24.51 -3.15
CA PRO A 314 -14.52 24.31 -1.90
C PRO A 314 -14.53 22.82 -1.54
N ALA A 315 -13.42 22.30 -1.03
CA ALA A 315 -13.40 20.98 -0.43
C ALA A 315 -14.49 20.92 0.67
N PRO A 316 -15.17 19.78 0.89
CA PRO A 316 -16.06 19.65 2.03
C PRO A 316 -15.20 19.69 3.31
N GLY A 317 -15.07 20.88 3.90
CA GLY A 317 -14.26 21.14 5.09
C GLY A 317 -13.74 22.59 5.13
N PRO A 318 -13.57 23.20 6.33
CA PRO A 318 -13.15 24.58 6.45
C PRO A 318 -11.69 24.73 5.99
N VAL A 319 -11.50 25.36 4.82
CA VAL A 319 -10.18 25.72 4.28
C VAL A 319 -9.79 27.07 4.89
N LEU A 320 -8.65 27.11 5.58
CA LEU A 320 -8.03 28.40 5.93
C LEU A 320 -7.61 29.11 4.65
N GLY A 321 -8.04 30.36 4.51
CA GLY A 321 -7.54 31.28 3.50
C GLY A 321 -6.02 31.51 3.61
N PRO A 322 -5.42 32.20 2.63
CA PRO A 322 -3.99 32.45 2.59
C PRO A 322 -3.50 33.11 3.89
N SER A 323 -2.35 32.64 4.39
CA SER A 323 -1.66 33.21 5.56
C SER A 323 -1.54 34.73 5.44
N PRO A 324 -1.76 35.51 6.53
CA PRO A 324 -1.51 36.94 6.49
C PRO A 324 -0.03 37.22 6.18
N PRO A 325 0.28 38.32 5.48
CA PRO A 325 1.64 38.66 5.10
C PRO A 325 2.53 38.83 6.34
N SER A 326 3.78 38.43 6.20
CA SER A 326 4.80 38.53 7.25
C SER A 326 4.91 39.97 7.76
N ALA A 327 4.66 40.18 9.05
CA ALA A 327 5.08 41.40 9.72
C ALA A 327 6.60 41.32 9.92
N ALA A 328 7.34 41.78 8.90
CA ALA A 328 8.70 42.25 9.08
C ALA A 328 8.65 43.79 9.17
N ALA A 329 9.50 44.34 10.04
CA ALA A 329 9.77 45.75 10.31
C ALA A 329 8.82 46.49 11.27
N ARG A 330 9.22 46.54 12.55
CA ARG A 330 9.78 47.73 13.20
C ARG A 330 10.49 47.34 14.49
#